data_AF-A0A1E1WLC0-F1
#
_entry.id   AF-A0A1E1WLC0-F1
#
_cell.length_a   1.000
_cell.length_b   1.000
_cell.length_c   1.000
_cell.angle_alpha   90.00
_cell.angle_beta   90.00
_cell.angle_gamma   90.00
#
_symmetry.space_group_name_H-M   'P 1'
#
loop_
_entity.id
_entity.type
_entity.pdbx_description
1 polymer ?
#
loop_
_entity_poly.entity_id
_entity_poly.type
_entity_poly.pdbx_seq_one_letter_code
_entity_poly.pdbx_strand_id
1 'polypeptide(L)'
;MGNADTKLNFRKAVVQLTSKTQPIDASDDSFWDQFWSESVTNVQDVFALVPGAEIRALREESPNNLATLVYKAVEKLVKCVDSSCRTQREQQTALNCARLLTRVLPYMFEEPEWHSFFWSSLPAAAENESVPLAQSLINAICDLLFCPDFTVASTKRSGPERAEELSQLDSCEYIWAGG
;
A
#
# COMPACT_ATOMS: atom_id res chain seq x y z
N MET A 1 -1.17 -16.92 20.28
CA MET A 1 -1.46 -15.64 20.97
C MET A 1 -1.24 -14.40 20.10
N GLY A 2 -0.56 -14.45 18.94
CA GLY A 2 -0.13 -13.24 18.22
C GLY A 2 -1.16 -12.44 17.37
N ASN A 3 -2.41 -12.88 17.18
CA ASN A 3 -3.33 -12.15 16.28
C ASN A 3 -4.17 -11.07 17.01
N ALA A 4 -4.58 -11.33 18.26
CA ALA A 4 -5.39 -10.40 19.04
C ALA A 4 -4.61 -9.16 19.49
N ASP A 5 -3.39 -9.33 19.98
CA ASP A 5 -2.52 -8.23 20.41
C ASP A 5 -2.15 -7.30 19.25
N THR A 6 -1.98 -7.87 18.05
CA THR A 6 -1.55 -7.09 16.88
C THR A 6 -2.73 -6.33 16.25
N LYS A 7 -3.96 -6.88 16.26
CA LYS A 7 -5.18 -6.11 15.93
C LYS A 7 -5.45 -4.98 16.91
N LEU A 8 -5.16 -5.21 18.21
CA LEU A 8 -5.25 -4.17 19.22
C LEU A 8 -4.25 -3.03 18.96
N ASN A 9 -3.01 -3.35 18.56
CA ASN A 9 -2.01 -2.35 18.20
C ASN A 9 -2.43 -1.54 16.96
N PHE A 10 -2.91 -2.21 15.91
CA PHE A 10 -3.47 -1.52 14.74
C PHE A 10 -4.60 -0.57 15.13
N ARG A 11 -5.56 -1.03 15.95
CA ARG A 11 -6.66 -0.19 16.44
C ARG A 11 -6.15 1.01 17.24
N LYS A 12 -5.17 0.81 18.13
CA LYS A 12 -4.54 1.90 18.89
C LYS A 12 -3.88 2.92 17.96
N ALA A 13 -3.18 2.47 16.92
CA ALA A 13 -2.57 3.36 15.93
C ALA A 13 -3.64 4.19 15.18
N VAL A 14 -4.77 3.58 14.80
CA VAL A 14 -5.90 4.30 14.19
C VAL A 14 -6.47 5.37 15.14
N VAL A 15 -6.69 5.04 16.41
CA VAL A 15 -7.14 6.03 17.41
C VAL A 15 -6.10 7.15 17.61
N GLN A 16 -4.81 6.83 17.53
CA GLN A 16 -3.75 7.83 17.65
C GLN A 16 -3.71 8.80 16.45
N LEU A 17 -4.11 8.37 15.26
CA LEU A 17 -4.22 9.27 14.10
C LEU A 17 -5.21 10.41 14.33
N THR A 18 -6.35 10.12 14.96
CA THR A 18 -7.44 11.08 15.19
C THR A 18 -7.28 11.88 16.49
N SER A 19 -6.62 11.32 17.51
CA SER A 19 -6.59 11.92 18.86
C SER A 19 -5.43 12.88 19.10
N LYS A 20 -4.38 12.86 18.27
CA LYS A 20 -3.23 13.74 18.46
C LYS A 20 -3.49 15.11 17.83
N THR A 21 -3.43 16.15 18.66
CA THR A 21 -3.51 17.55 18.24
C THR A 21 -2.29 18.01 17.43
N GLN A 22 -1.16 17.31 17.54
CA GLN A 22 0.03 17.55 16.73
C GLN A 22 0.21 16.47 15.67
N PRO A 23 0.67 16.82 14.45
CA PRO A 23 1.01 15.85 13.42
C PRO A 23 2.01 14.82 13.94
N ILE A 24 1.79 13.55 13.58
CA ILE A 24 2.75 12.48 13.85
C ILE A 24 3.93 12.64 12.89
N ASP A 25 5.15 12.55 13.43
CA ASP A 25 6.36 12.70 12.64
C ASP A 25 6.40 11.66 11.51
N ALA A 26 6.60 12.12 10.27
CA ALA A 26 6.71 11.24 9.12
C ALA A 26 7.93 10.31 9.21
N SER A 27 8.93 10.62 10.02
CA SER A 27 10.10 9.77 10.27
C SER A 27 9.91 8.71 11.37
N ASP A 28 8.76 8.70 12.07
CA ASP A 28 8.44 7.68 13.08
C ASP A 28 8.01 6.36 12.42
N ASP A 29 8.96 5.68 11.77
CA ASP A 29 8.69 4.41 11.08
C ASP A 29 8.14 3.34 12.04
N SER A 30 8.44 3.42 13.35
CA SER A 30 7.90 2.50 14.37
C SER A 30 6.39 2.64 14.54
N PHE A 31 5.87 3.87 14.44
CA PHE A 31 4.45 4.14 14.44
C PHE A 31 3.82 3.68 13.12
N TRP A 32 4.37 4.15 12.00
CA TRP A 32 3.80 3.93 10.67
C TRP A 32 3.80 2.45 10.26
N ASP A 33 4.83 1.69 10.65
CA ASP A 33 4.92 0.27 10.31
C ASP A 33 3.80 -0.60 10.90
N GLN A 34 3.06 -0.08 11.90
CA GLN A 34 1.90 -0.79 12.46
C GLN A 34 0.78 -0.99 11.44
N PHE A 35 0.62 -0.09 10.45
CA PHE A 35 -0.49 -0.12 9.49
C PHE A 35 -0.36 -1.17 8.38
N TRP A 36 0.86 -1.63 8.09
CA TRP A 36 1.13 -2.69 7.11
C TRP A 36 1.78 -3.93 7.73
N SER A 37 1.79 -4.00 9.06
CA SER A 37 2.20 -5.18 9.83
C SER A 37 1.31 -6.40 9.55
N GLU A 38 1.77 -7.60 9.93
CA GLU A 38 1.14 -8.90 9.70
C GLU A 38 -0.25 -9.10 10.36
N SER A 39 -0.74 -8.12 11.13
CA SER A 39 -1.98 -8.19 11.92
C SER A 39 -3.27 -8.24 11.10
N VAL A 40 -3.29 -7.54 9.98
CA VAL A 40 -4.50 -7.43 9.16
C VAL A 40 -4.28 -8.25 7.90
N THR A 41 -4.86 -9.45 7.86
CA THR A 41 -4.64 -10.38 6.74
C THR A 41 -5.73 -10.30 5.67
N ASN A 42 -6.83 -9.60 5.95
CA ASN A 42 -7.97 -9.48 5.05
C ASN A 42 -8.60 -8.09 5.09
N VAL A 43 -9.38 -7.79 4.04
CA VAL A 43 -10.05 -6.49 3.86
C VAL A 43 -11.16 -6.23 4.88
N GLN A 44 -11.86 -7.26 5.35
CA GLN A 44 -12.97 -7.12 6.29
C GLN A 44 -12.48 -6.59 7.65
N ASP A 45 -11.33 -7.08 8.10
CA ASP A 45 -10.67 -6.60 9.30
C ASP A 45 -10.28 -5.11 9.18
N VAL A 46 -9.73 -4.66 8.05
CA VAL A 46 -9.45 -3.23 7.83
C VAL A 46 -10.72 -2.40 7.93
N PHE A 47 -11.81 -2.84 7.30
CA PHE A 47 -13.08 -2.09 7.28
C PHE A 47 -13.72 -2.02 8.67
N ALA A 48 -13.58 -3.07 9.48
CA ALA A 48 -14.03 -3.10 10.86
C ALA A 48 -13.16 -2.24 11.80
N LEU A 49 -11.84 -2.27 11.62
CA LEU A 49 -10.88 -1.56 12.48
C LEU A 49 -10.72 -0.08 12.13
N VAL A 50 -11.09 0.32 10.91
CA VAL A 50 -11.06 1.70 10.41
C VAL A 50 -12.46 2.12 9.96
N PRO A 51 -13.36 2.53 10.88
CA PRO A 51 -14.71 3.00 10.54
C PRO A 51 -14.69 4.28 9.69
N GLY A 52 -15.66 4.42 8.78
CA GLY A 52 -15.73 5.57 7.88
C GLY A 52 -15.91 6.90 8.61
N ALA A 53 -16.65 6.89 9.73
CA ALA A 53 -16.79 8.07 10.59
C ALA A 53 -15.44 8.53 11.16
N GLU A 54 -14.55 7.60 11.52
CA GLU A 54 -13.21 7.94 12.01
C GLU A 54 -12.30 8.46 10.91
N ILE A 55 -12.47 8.00 9.66
CA ILE A 55 -11.71 8.53 8.51
C ILE A 55 -12.14 9.97 8.21
N ARG A 56 -13.45 10.27 8.29
CA ARG A 56 -13.97 11.64 8.14
C ARG A 56 -13.49 12.55 9.28
N ALA A 57 -13.56 12.08 10.52
CA ALA A 57 -12.99 12.81 11.66
C ALA A 57 -11.49 13.05 11.49
N LEU A 58 -10.73 12.05 11.04
CA LEU A 58 -9.30 12.19 10.72
C LEU A 58 -9.05 13.26 9.64
N ARG A 59 -9.88 13.26 8.57
CA ARG A 59 -9.81 14.24 7.48
C ARG A 59 -10.07 15.67 7.97
N GLU A 60 -11.01 15.85 8.89
CA GLU A 60 -11.44 17.16 9.38
C GLU A 60 -10.56 17.69 10.52
N GLU A 61 -10.22 16.84 11.48
CA GLU A 61 -9.52 17.21 12.71
C GLU A 61 -7.99 17.08 12.59
N SER A 62 -7.50 16.22 11.69
CA SER A 62 -6.07 15.90 11.58
C SER A 62 -5.64 15.59 10.12
N PRO A 63 -5.89 16.50 9.16
CA PRO A 63 -5.62 16.28 7.74
C PRO A 63 -4.14 15.95 7.44
N ASN A 64 -3.19 16.52 8.18
CA ASN A 64 -1.76 16.21 7.98
C ASN A 64 -1.41 14.75 8.32
N ASN A 65 -2.10 14.13 9.29
CA ASN A 65 -1.91 12.72 9.61
C ASN A 65 -2.50 11.83 8.51
N LEU A 66 -3.65 12.22 7.95
CA LEU A 66 -4.26 11.53 6.81
C LEU A 66 -3.37 11.58 5.57
N ALA A 67 -2.85 12.76 5.25
CA ALA A 67 -1.93 12.97 4.14
C ALA A 67 -0.67 12.10 4.30
N THR A 68 -0.05 12.11 5.49
CA THR A 68 1.14 11.30 5.79
C THR A 68 0.83 9.79 5.71
N LEU A 69 -0.33 9.33 6.18
CA LEU A 69 -0.73 7.93 6.09
C LEU A 69 -0.81 7.45 4.64
N VAL A 70 -1.47 8.25 3.78
CA VAL A 70 -1.62 7.93 2.35
C VAL A 70 -0.27 7.99 1.66
N TYR A 71 0.52 9.03 1.92
CA TYR A 71 1.87 9.18 1.40
C TYR A 71 2.73 7.94 1.71
N LYS A 72 2.79 7.53 2.99
CA LYS A 72 3.56 6.37 3.43
C LYS A 72 3.06 5.07 2.81
N ALA A 73 1.75 4.91 2.66
CA ALA A 73 1.18 3.73 2.01
C ALA A 73 1.60 3.64 0.53
N VAL A 74 1.61 4.76 -0.21
CA VAL A 74 2.11 4.79 -1.59
C VAL A 74 3.62 4.54 -1.65
N GLU A 75 4.39 5.17 -0.76
CA GLU A 75 5.85 4.95 -0.65
C GLU A 75 6.18 3.46 -0.45
N LYS A 76 5.41 2.77 0.40
CA LYS A 76 5.58 1.32 0.62
C LYS A 76 5.22 0.49 -0.62
N LEU A 77 4.17 0.85 -1.36
CA LEU A 77 3.84 0.16 -2.62
C LEU A 77 4.98 0.30 -3.64
N VAL A 78 5.55 1.50 -3.81
CA VAL A 78 6.69 1.74 -4.70
C VAL A 78 7.89 0.88 -4.27
N LYS A 79 8.23 0.86 -2.98
CA LYS A 79 9.32 -0.01 -2.46
C LYS A 79 9.07 -1.50 -2.71
N CYS A 80 7.82 -1.96 -2.64
CA CYS A 80 7.45 -3.34 -2.95
C CYS A 80 7.63 -3.68 -4.44
N VAL A 81 7.40 -2.72 -5.34
CA VAL A 81 7.70 -2.86 -6.77
C VAL A 81 9.20 -2.99 -6.99
N ASP A 82 9.99 -2.10 -6.39
CA ASP A 82 11.46 -2.12 -6.50
C ASP A 82 12.07 -3.45 -6.04
N SER A 83 11.47 -4.09 -5.04
CA SER A 83 11.90 -5.39 -4.54
C SER A 83 11.23 -6.59 -5.22
N SER A 84 10.30 -6.35 -6.15
CA SER A 84 9.50 -7.35 -6.87
C SER A 84 8.73 -8.30 -5.94
N CYS A 85 8.31 -7.83 -4.76
CA CYS A 85 7.53 -8.62 -3.80
C CYS A 85 8.10 -10.04 -3.52
N ARG A 86 9.43 -10.17 -3.45
CA ARG A 86 10.13 -11.46 -3.39
C ARG A 86 9.87 -12.26 -2.11
N THR A 87 9.50 -11.60 -1.03
CA THR A 87 9.23 -12.24 0.26
C THR A 87 7.76 -12.16 0.65
N GLN A 88 7.27 -13.16 1.39
CA GLN A 88 5.90 -13.16 1.93
C GLN A 88 5.59 -11.90 2.75
N ARG A 89 6.59 -11.36 3.46
CA ARG A 89 6.46 -10.12 4.22
C ARG A 89 6.19 -8.91 3.33
N GLU A 90 6.91 -8.79 2.21
CA GLU A 90 6.70 -7.70 1.24
C GLU A 90 5.34 -7.84 0.55
N GLN A 91 4.95 -9.06 0.17
CA GLN A 91 3.62 -9.33 -0.39
C GLN A 91 2.51 -8.91 0.57
N GLN A 92 2.64 -9.28 1.86
CA GLN A 92 1.67 -8.88 2.88
C GLN A 92 1.67 -7.36 3.11
N THR A 93 2.83 -6.71 3.07
CA THR A 93 2.97 -5.25 3.16
C THR A 93 2.21 -4.58 2.02
N ALA A 94 2.46 -4.98 0.77
CA ALA A 94 1.79 -4.45 -0.41
C ALA A 94 0.26 -4.63 -0.34
N LEU A 95 -0.20 -5.82 0.03
CA LEU A 95 -1.63 -6.10 0.20
C LEU A 95 -2.27 -5.22 1.29
N ASN A 96 -1.57 -4.96 2.39
CA ASN A 96 -2.08 -4.13 3.48
C ASN A 96 -2.14 -2.66 3.10
N CYS A 97 -1.13 -2.15 2.41
CA CYS A 97 -1.16 -0.81 1.82
C CYS A 97 -2.34 -0.66 0.85
N ALA A 98 -2.55 -1.63 -0.05
CA ALA A 98 -3.67 -1.62 -0.98
C ALA A 98 -5.04 -1.65 -0.28
N ARG A 99 -5.21 -2.50 0.75
CA ARG A 99 -6.46 -2.56 1.54
C ARG A 99 -6.74 -1.26 2.27
N LEU A 100 -5.72 -0.66 2.88
CA LEU A 100 -5.84 0.61 3.59
C LEU A 100 -6.18 1.76 2.65
N LEU A 101 -5.51 1.85 1.50
CA LEU A 101 -5.81 2.85 0.46
C LEU A 101 -7.23 2.67 -0.08
N THR A 102 -7.65 1.43 -0.37
CA THR A 102 -9.04 1.12 -0.78
C THR A 102 -10.04 1.58 0.26
N ARG A 103 -9.68 1.51 1.56
CA ARG A 103 -10.54 1.97 2.65
C ARG A 103 -10.57 3.49 2.79
N VAL A 104 -9.44 4.17 2.62
CA VAL A 104 -9.27 5.59 2.95
C VAL A 104 -9.63 6.51 1.79
N LEU A 105 -9.20 6.18 0.57
CA LEU A 105 -9.33 7.06 -0.60
C LEU A 105 -10.78 7.51 -0.87
N PRO A 106 -11.82 6.66 -0.80
CA PRO A 106 -13.19 7.09 -1.05
C PRO A 106 -13.63 8.24 -0.14
N TYR A 107 -13.16 8.27 1.11
CA TYR A 107 -13.49 9.34 2.07
C TYR A 107 -12.65 10.59 1.86
N MET A 108 -11.45 10.50 1.30
CA MET A 108 -10.69 11.70 0.89
C MET A 108 -11.39 12.41 -0.26
N PHE A 109 -11.89 11.63 -1.24
CA PHE A 109 -12.57 12.15 -2.42
C PHE A 109 -13.99 12.68 -2.16
N GLU A 110 -14.51 12.59 -0.93
CA GLU A 110 -15.73 13.31 -0.55
C GLU A 110 -15.50 14.84 -0.53
N GLU A 111 -14.26 15.29 -0.32
CA GLU A 111 -13.89 16.71 -0.23
C GLU A 111 -12.96 17.10 -1.40
N PRO A 112 -13.39 18.00 -2.32
CA PRO A 112 -12.64 18.34 -3.53
C PRO A 112 -11.23 18.89 -3.30
N GLU A 113 -10.97 19.48 -2.13
CA GLU A 113 -9.69 20.07 -1.75
C GLU A 113 -8.55 19.02 -1.79
N TRP A 114 -8.88 17.75 -1.53
CA TRP A 114 -7.94 16.64 -1.56
C TRP A 114 -7.50 16.23 -2.97
N HIS A 115 -8.15 16.71 -4.04
CA HIS A 115 -7.69 16.44 -5.41
C HIS A 115 -6.28 16.99 -5.64
N SER A 116 -6.01 18.21 -5.14
CA SER A 116 -4.71 18.87 -5.30
C SER A 116 -3.58 18.11 -4.60
N PHE A 117 -3.87 17.44 -3.48
CA PHE A 117 -2.91 16.62 -2.73
C PHE A 117 -2.30 15.51 -3.60
N PHE A 118 -3.09 14.84 -4.44
CA PHE A 118 -2.58 13.77 -5.30
C PHE A 118 -1.69 14.26 -6.45
N TRP A 119 -1.78 15.54 -6.80
CA TRP A 119 -0.91 16.19 -7.78
C TRP A 119 0.35 16.79 -7.14
N SER A 120 0.47 16.74 -5.81
CA SER A 120 1.69 17.12 -5.10
C SER A 120 2.77 16.05 -5.21
N SER A 121 4.01 16.50 -5.15
CA SER A 121 5.19 15.64 -5.29
C SER A 121 5.57 14.97 -3.98
N LEU A 122 6.16 13.77 -4.08
CA LEU A 122 6.70 13.07 -2.92
C LEU A 122 7.91 13.85 -2.35
N PRO A 123 7.98 14.13 -1.03
CA PRO A 123 9.13 14.82 -0.42
C PRO A 123 10.48 14.12 -0.62
N ALA A 124 10.48 12.81 -0.92
CA ALA A 124 11.69 12.02 -1.14
C ALA A 124 12.21 12.04 -2.60
N ALA A 125 11.52 12.69 -3.55
CA ALA A 125 11.99 12.80 -4.93
C ALA A 125 13.08 13.88 -5.02
N ALA A 126 14.34 13.47 -4.97
CA ALA A 126 15.49 14.35 -5.15
C ALA A 126 15.51 14.97 -6.56
N GLU A 127 15.40 16.30 -6.62
CA GLU A 127 15.84 17.29 -7.62
C GLU A 127 15.67 17.07 -9.15
N ASN A 128 15.28 15.91 -9.66
CA ASN A 128 14.99 15.71 -11.08
C ASN A 128 13.59 15.09 -11.26
N GLU A 129 12.67 15.91 -11.76
CA GLU A 129 11.26 15.60 -12.06
C GLU A 129 10.46 15.06 -10.87
N SER A 130 9.79 15.99 -10.19
CA SER A 130 8.95 15.66 -9.06
C SER A 130 7.70 14.89 -9.51
N VAL A 131 7.71 13.56 -9.42
CA VAL A 131 6.59 12.70 -9.82
C VAL A 131 5.42 12.90 -8.85
N PRO A 132 4.20 13.21 -9.34
CA PRO A 132 3.02 13.35 -8.49
C PRO A 132 2.64 12.06 -7.77
N LEU A 133 2.10 12.17 -6.55
CA LEU A 133 1.63 11.03 -5.75
C LEU A 133 0.67 10.12 -6.53
N ALA A 134 -0.27 10.70 -7.30
CA ALA A 134 -1.20 9.95 -8.16
C ALA A 134 -0.46 9.07 -9.18
N GLN A 135 0.56 9.62 -9.84
CA GLN A 135 1.32 8.90 -10.85
C GLN A 135 2.10 7.75 -10.21
N SER A 136 2.77 8.00 -9.08
CA SER A 136 3.46 6.96 -8.32
C SER A 136 2.53 5.84 -7.87
N LEU A 137 1.33 6.19 -7.39
CA LEU A 137 0.31 5.22 -6.98
C LEU A 137 -0.17 4.36 -8.14
N ILE A 138 -0.54 4.98 -9.27
CA ILE A 138 -1.05 4.24 -10.43
C ILE A 138 0.03 3.33 -11.00
N ASN A 139 1.25 3.83 -11.18
CA ASN A 139 2.37 3.03 -11.67
C ASN A 139 2.64 1.84 -10.75
N ALA A 140 2.73 2.07 -9.43
CA ALA A 140 2.98 0.99 -8.49
C ALA A 140 1.88 -0.07 -8.50
N ILE A 141 0.60 0.33 -8.58
CA ILE A 141 -0.52 -0.63 -8.70
C ILE A 141 -0.42 -1.40 -10.02
N CYS A 142 -0.15 -0.73 -11.15
CA CYS A 142 -0.01 -1.38 -12.45
C CYS A 142 1.10 -2.44 -12.43
N ASP A 143 2.28 -2.12 -11.89
CA ASP A 143 3.39 -3.07 -11.80
C ASP A 143 3.06 -4.25 -10.88
N LEU A 144 2.45 -3.96 -9.72
CA LEU A 144 2.06 -5.00 -8.75
C LEU A 144 0.98 -5.94 -9.30
N LEU A 145 0.09 -5.51 -10.21
CA LEU A 145 -0.92 -6.37 -10.83
C LEU A 145 -0.32 -7.45 -11.74
N PHE A 146 0.89 -7.23 -12.26
CA PHE A 146 1.58 -8.15 -13.16
C PHE A 146 2.89 -8.71 -12.56
N CYS A 147 3.05 -8.62 -11.24
CA CYS A 147 4.24 -9.08 -10.53
C CYS A 147 4.26 -10.63 -10.46
N PRO A 148 5.27 -11.29 -11.07
CA PRO A 148 5.44 -12.75 -10.99
C PRO A 148 5.60 -13.21 -9.55
N ASP A 149 5.11 -14.41 -9.24
CA ASP A 149 5.18 -15.04 -7.91
C ASP A 149 4.47 -14.23 -6.79
N PHE A 150 3.71 -13.19 -7.15
CA PHE A 150 2.87 -12.40 -6.24
C PHE A 150 1.41 -12.35 -6.72
N THR A 151 1.15 -11.72 -7.88
CA THR A 151 -0.20 -11.58 -8.46
C THR A 151 -0.39 -12.43 -9.71
N VAL A 152 0.70 -12.72 -10.41
CA VAL A 152 0.71 -13.65 -11.56
C VAL A 152 1.35 -14.96 -11.12
N ALA A 153 0.60 -16.04 -11.23
CA ALA A 153 1.12 -17.38 -10.98
C ALA A 153 2.23 -17.69 -11.99
N SER A 154 3.41 -18.03 -11.50
CA SER A 154 4.51 -18.45 -12.36
C SER A 154 4.24 -19.86 -12.89
N THR A 155 4.27 -20.02 -14.21
CA THR A 155 4.21 -21.32 -14.90
C THR A 155 5.54 -22.07 -14.83
N LYS A 156 6.26 -22.00 -13.70
CA LYS A 156 7.41 -22.87 -13.46
C LYS A 156 6.89 -24.30 -13.36
N ARG A 157 6.96 -25.05 -14.47
CA ARG A 157 6.95 -26.51 -14.42
C ARG A 157 8.05 -26.91 -13.43
N SER A 158 7.69 -27.65 -12.39
CA SER A 158 8.63 -28.23 -11.43
C SER A 158 9.70 -29.04 -12.17
N GLY A 159 10.81 -28.39 -12.47
CA GLY A 159 11.96 -28.91 -13.22
C GLY A 159 13.19 -28.11 -12.82
N PRO A 160 14.40 -28.70 -12.89
CA PRO A 160 15.60 -28.08 -12.35
C PRO A 160 15.83 -26.70 -12.95
N GLU A 161 16.08 -25.71 -12.09
CA GLU A 161 16.19 -24.29 -12.44
C GLU A 161 17.17 -24.07 -13.59
N ARG A 162 16.63 -23.83 -14.78
CA ARG A 162 17.29 -23.02 -15.80
C ARG A 162 16.64 -21.65 -15.75
N ALA A 163 17.45 -20.62 -15.50
CA ALA A 163 17.04 -19.25 -15.73
C ALA A 163 16.79 -19.09 -17.24
N GLU A 164 15.53 -19.17 -17.65
CA GLU A 164 15.15 -18.88 -19.03
C GLU A 164 15.19 -17.36 -19.22
N GLU A 165 15.99 -16.91 -20.19
CA GLU A 165 16.17 -15.50 -20.51
C GLU A 165 14.82 -14.90 -20.93
N LEU A 166 14.44 -13.77 -20.34
CA LEU A 166 13.18 -13.05 -20.61
C LEU A 166 12.97 -12.73 -22.11
N SER A 167 14.05 -12.69 -22.90
CA SER A 167 14.03 -12.48 -24.35
C SER A 167 13.57 -13.71 -25.17
N GLN A 168 13.48 -14.88 -24.55
CA GLN A 168 13.08 -16.14 -25.19
C GLN A 168 11.62 -16.53 -24.89
N LEU A 169 10.94 -15.77 -24.04
CA LEU A 169 9.53 -16.00 -23.71
C LEU A 169 8.64 -15.46 -24.84
N ASP A 170 8.00 -16.35 -25.60
CA ASP A 170 6.93 -15.97 -26.52
C ASP A 170 5.65 -15.67 -25.72
N SER A 171 5.40 -14.38 -25.50
CA SER A 171 4.23 -13.88 -24.80
C SER A 171 2.89 -14.36 -25.37
N CYS A 172 2.84 -14.80 -26.63
CA CYS A 172 1.60 -15.22 -27.29
C CYS A 172 1.08 -16.57 -26.78
N GLU A 173 1.95 -17.47 -26.32
CA GLU A 173 1.53 -18.78 -25.81
C GLU A 173 0.79 -18.67 -24.46
N TYR A 174 1.07 -17.63 -23.69
CA TYR A 174 0.51 -17.44 -22.34
C TYR A 174 -0.83 -16.70 -22.30
N ILE A 175 -1.21 -16.04 -23.40
CA ILE A 175 -2.47 -15.29 -23.49
C ILE A 175 -3.68 -16.24 -23.65
N TRP A 176 -3.48 -17.45 -24.18
CA TRP A 176 -4.58 -18.35 -24.58
C TRP A 176 -4.63 -19.70 -23.82
N ALA A 177 -3.75 -19.90 -22.84
CA ALA A 177 -3.83 -21.10 -22.00
C ALA A 177 -5.08 -21.01 -21.10
N GLY A 178 -6.14 -21.74 -21.48
CA GLY A 178 -7.34 -21.89 -20.66
C GLY A 178 -6.99 -22.42 -19.27
N GLY A 179 -7.56 -21.79 -18.24
CA GLY A 179 -7.34 -22.10 -16.83
C GLY A 179 -7.89 -23.45 -16.38
#